data_AF-A0A3B9L8Q2-F1
#
_entry.id   AF-A0A3B9L8Q2-F1
#
_cell.length_a   1.000
_cell.length_b   1.000
_cell.length_c   1.000
_cell.angle_alpha   90.00
_cell.angle_beta   90.00
_cell.angle_gamma   90.00
#
_symmetry.space_group_name_H-M   'P 1'
#
loop_
_entity.id
_entity.type
_entity.pdbx_description
1 polymer ?
#
loop_
_entity_poly.entity_id
_entity_poly.type
_entity_poly.pdbx_seq_one_letter_code
_entity_poly.pdbx_strand_id
1 'polypeptide(L)'
;AKEGITEQDAHVAAYILDSGRALVVAINKWDGLEEDEHEWIKREIDRKLQFLDFAKFHYISALRKKGLSELLTSVDGAFKAAMAKLATPQLTRVLTDAIAQHQPPISKGIRPKLRYAHQGGMNPPIVVIHGSHVDDIKDSYKRYLEGIFRKTFQLVGTPLRVQFKQGDNPFAITDKRKPGEGIVSMRRRKTAQRAELKAKKLEEDKKR
;
A
#
# COMPACT_ATOMS: atom_id res chain seq x y z
N ALA A 1 20.78 -4.95 22.01
CA ALA A 1 20.23 -3.99 22.99
C ALA A 1 21.26 -2.95 23.44
N LYS A 2 22.41 -3.35 23.99
CA LYS A 2 23.39 -2.42 24.60
C LYS A 2 23.94 -1.31 23.69
N GLU A 3 24.00 -1.52 22.38
CA GLU A 3 24.47 -0.52 21.40
C GLU A 3 23.32 0.26 20.72
N GLY A 4 22.07 -0.01 21.10
CA GLY A 4 20.89 0.58 20.45
C GLY A 4 20.67 0.09 19.01
N ILE A 5 19.91 0.88 18.23
CA ILE A 5 19.73 0.66 16.79
C ILE A 5 20.72 1.56 16.04
N THR A 6 21.58 0.93 15.24
CA THR A 6 22.55 1.60 14.39
C THR A 6 21.96 1.96 13.01
N GLU A 7 22.62 2.84 12.25
CA GLU A 7 22.20 3.13 10.88
C GLU A 7 22.25 1.89 9.98
N GLN A 8 23.23 1.01 10.20
CA GLN A 8 23.37 -0.22 9.44
C GLN A 8 22.14 -1.14 9.63
N ASP A 9 21.63 -1.25 10.86
CA ASP A 9 20.42 -2.04 11.15
C ASP A 9 19.21 -1.49 10.40
N ALA A 10 19.06 -0.16 10.36
CA ALA A 10 17.97 0.50 9.62
C ALA A 10 18.08 0.25 8.10
N HIS A 11 19.30 0.28 7.54
CA HIS A 11 19.55 -0.04 6.14
C HIS A 11 19.20 -1.49 5.80
N VAL A 12 19.59 -2.45 6.64
CA VAL A 12 19.23 -3.86 6.47
C VAL A 12 17.72 -4.05 6.54
N ALA A 13 17.05 -3.40 7.49
CA ALA A 13 15.60 -3.44 7.62
C ALA A 13 14.88 -2.85 6.39
N ALA A 14 15.36 -1.72 5.86
CA ALA A 14 14.82 -1.13 4.64
C ALA A 14 14.98 -2.07 3.44
N TYR A 15 16.15 -2.70 3.29
CA TYR A 15 16.39 -3.68 2.23
C TYR A 15 15.43 -4.88 2.31
N ILE A 16 15.17 -5.38 3.53
CA ILE A 16 14.19 -6.46 3.74
C ILE A 16 12.78 -6.00 3.32
N LEU A 17 12.37 -4.79 3.69
CA LEU A 17 11.08 -4.24 3.30
C LEU A 17 10.92 -4.12 1.78
N ASP A 18 11.96 -3.62 1.11
CA ASP A 18 11.98 -3.46 -0.36
C ASP A 18 11.89 -4.80 -1.08
N SER A 19 12.60 -5.81 -0.58
CA SER A 19 12.52 -7.19 -1.08
C SER A 19 11.16 -7.86 -0.82
N GLY A 20 10.31 -7.27 0.01
CA GLY A 20 8.94 -7.74 0.26
C GLY A 20 8.88 -9.02 1.11
N ARG A 21 9.90 -9.29 1.90
CA ARG A 21 9.99 -10.54 2.67
C ARG A 21 9.20 -10.45 3.98
N ALA A 22 8.67 -11.60 4.40
CA ALA A 22 8.12 -11.74 5.74
C ALA A 22 9.22 -11.50 6.78
N LEU A 23 8.88 -10.81 7.87
CA LEU A 23 9.82 -10.37 8.88
C LEU A 23 9.27 -10.57 10.29
N VAL A 24 10.14 -11.08 11.15
CA VAL A 24 9.98 -11.10 12.61
C VAL A 24 11.24 -10.48 13.19
N VAL A 25 11.08 -9.54 14.11
CA VAL A 25 12.22 -8.80 14.69
C VAL A 25 12.51 -9.36 16.07
N ALA A 26 13.77 -9.75 16.30
CA ALA A 26 14.23 -10.30 17.55
C ALA A 26 15.24 -9.37 18.21
N ILE A 27 14.85 -8.76 19.33
CA ILE A 27 15.68 -7.87 20.11
C ILE A 27 16.42 -8.72 21.13
N ASN A 28 17.67 -9.01 20.84
CA ASN A 28 18.51 -9.89 21.64
C ASN A 28 19.28 -9.14 22.75
N LYS A 29 19.77 -9.93 23.72
CA LYS A 29 20.45 -9.49 24.95
C LYS A 29 19.54 -8.69 25.89
N TRP A 30 18.26 -9.05 25.94
CA TRP A 30 17.27 -8.36 26.78
C TRP A 30 17.44 -8.65 28.28
N ASP A 31 18.17 -9.70 28.65
CA ASP A 31 18.34 -10.15 30.03
C ASP A 31 19.34 -9.34 30.88
N GLY A 32 20.08 -8.43 30.26
CA GLY A 32 21.12 -7.64 30.91
C GLY A 32 20.88 -6.14 30.85
N LEU A 33 19.60 -5.75 30.88
CA LEU A 33 19.14 -4.36 30.86
C LEU A 33 18.35 -4.07 32.14
N GLU A 34 18.45 -2.84 32.62
CA GLU A 34 17.62 -2.34 33.71
C GLU A 34 16.26 -1.83 33.20
N GLU A 35 15.27 -1.65 34.08
CA GLU A 35 13.90 -1.28 33.68
C GLU A 35 13.83 0.07 32.94
N ASP A 36 14.62 1.05 33.35
CA ASP A 36 14.70 2.36 32.68
C ASP A 36 15.26 2.23 31.25
N GLU A 37 16.19 1.30 31.04
CA GLU A 37 16.76 1.01 29.73
C GLU A 37 15.74 0.30 28.82
N HIS A 38 14.86 -0.53 29.39
CA HIS A 38 13.80 -1.19 28.63
C HIS A 38 12.87 -0.19 27.96
N GLU A 39 12.40 0.80 28.70
CA GLU A 39 11.50 1.83 28.16
C GLU A 39 12.19 2.68 27.10
N TRP A 40 13.43 3.09 27.37
CA TRP A 40 14.19 3.89 26.42
C TRP A 40 14.40 3.15 25.08
N ILE A 41 14.79 1.87 25.13
CA ILE A 41 14.98 1.05 23.93
C ILE A 41 13.67 0.85 23.17
N LYS A 42 12.56 0.60 23.87
CA LYS A 42 11.23 0.48 23.23
C LYS A 42 10.88 1.74 22.44
N ARG A 43 11.06 2.92 23.03
CA ARG A 43 10.81 4.21 22.36
C ARG A 43 11.74 4.42 21.17
N GLU A 44 13.02 4.06 21.29
CA GLU A 44 13.97 4.14 20.18
C GLU A 44 13.58 3.24 19.00
N ILE A 45 13.11 2.01 19.28
CA ILE A 45 12.62 1.08 18.27
C ILE A 45 11.40 1.64 17.56
N ASP A 46 10.39 2.11 18.31
CA ASP A 46 9.17 2.66 17.73
C ASP A 46 9.46 3.89 16.84
N ARG A 47 10.45 4.70 17.23
CA ARG A 47 10.87 5.88 16.46
C ARG A 47 11.65 5.53 15.20
N LYS A 48 12.68 4.68 15.32
CA LYS A 48 13.61 4.38 14.21
C LYS A 48 13.09 3.32 13.25
N LEU A 49 12.30 2.36 13.74
CA LEU A 49 11.79 1.21 12.97
C LEU A 49 10.28 1.29 12.76
N GLN A 50 9.71 2.49 12.74
CA GLN A 50 8.27 2.71 12.50
C GLN A 50 7.76 2.06 11.21
N PHE A 51 8.61 1.98 10.19
CA PHE A 51 8.28 1.36 8.91
C PHE A 51 8.15 -0.18 8.97
N LEU A 52 8.52 -0.79 10.11
CA LEU A 52 8.35 -2.23 10.40
C LEU A 52 7.11 -2.51 11.25
N ASP A 53 6.11 -1.63 11.24
CA ASP A 53 4.84 -1.78 11.98
C ASP A 53 4.09 -3.10 11.69
N PHE A 54 4.37 -3.74 10.56
CA PHE A 54 3.81 -5.04 10.18
C PHE A 54 4.49 -6.21 10.90
N ALA A 55 5.74 -6.05 11.34
CA ALA A 55 6.54 -7.11 11.92
C ALA A 55 6.24 -7.27 13.42
N LYS A 56 6.31 -8.51 13.91
CA LYS A 56 6.19 -8.79 15.34
C LYS A 56 7.56 -8.67 15.99
N PHE A 57 7.64 -7.87 17.05
CA PHE A 57 8.85 -7.70 17.86
C PHE A 57 8.85 -8.68 19.03
N HIS A 58 9.99 -9.33 19.23
CA HIS A 58 10.25 -10.25 20.34
C HIS A 58 11.45 -9.80 21.13
N TYR A 59 11.34 -9.81 22.45
CA TYR A 59 12.44 -9.51 23.36
C TYR A 59 13.00 -10.83 23.87
N ILE A 60 14.23 -11.15 23.49
CA ILE A 60 14.82 -12.46 23.74
C ILE A 60 16.17 -12.38 24.44
N SER A 61 16.54 -13.50 25.07
CA SER A 61 17.91 -13.78 25.47
C SER A 61 18.34 -15.10 24.86
N ALA A 62 19.12 -15.02 23.78
CA ALA A 62 19.67 -16.20 23.12
C ALA A 62 20.59 -17.00 24.07
N LEU A 63 21.37 -16.31 24.90
CA LEU A 63 22.28 -16.94 25.86
C LEU A 63 21.51 -17.74 26.92
N ARG A 64 20.43 -17.18 27.48
CA ARG A 64 19.59 -17.84 28.48
C ARG A 64 18.49 -18.71 27.88
N LYS A 65 18.45 -18.84 26.54
CA LYS A 65 17.40 -19.55 25.79
C LYS A 65 15.97 -19.10 26.12
N LYS A 66 15.76 -17.82 26.45
CA LYS A 66 14.44 -17.25 26.76
C LYS A 66 13.82 -16.58 25.54
N GLY A 67 12.54 -16.84 25.29
CA GLY A 67 11.76 -16.22 24.21
C GLY A 67 11.91 -16.85 22.82
N LEU A 68 12.72 -17.91 22.67
CA LEU A 68 12.95 -18.54 21.36
C LEU A 68 11.70 -19.27 20.83
N SER A 69 10.91 -19.92 21.70
CA SER A 69 9.72 -20.66 21.26
C SER A 69 8.64 -19.73 20.69
N GLU A 70 8.40 -18.59 21.32
CA GLU A 70 7.44 -17.57 20.86
C GLU A 70 7.90 -16.91 19.55
N LEU A 71 9.21 -16.71 19.41
CA LEU A 71 9.83 -16.22 18.19
C LEU A 71 9.58 -17.19 17.03
N LEU A 72 9.85 -18.48 17.20
CA LEU A 72 9.65 -19.49 16.15
C LEU A 72 8.16 -19.61 15.77
N THR A 73 7.26 -19.57 16.75
CA THR A 73 5.82 -19.55 16.51
C THR A 73 5.41 -18.35 15.65
N SER A 74 6.06 -17.21 15.87
CA SER A 74 5.78 -15.99 15.11
C SER A 74 6.37 -16.02 13.70
N VAL A 75 7.48 -16.75 13.49
CA VAL A 75 8.03 -17.01 12.15
C VAL A 75 7.05 -17.84 11.33
N ASP A 76 6.49 -18.90 11.90
CA ASP A 76 5.47 -19.71 11.24
C ASP A 76 4.21 -18.89 10.91
N GLY A 77 3.79 -18.00 11.83
CA GLY A 77 2.70 -17.06 11.61
C GLY A 77 2.97 -16.10 10.46
N ALA A 78 4.16 -15.49 10.42
CA ALA A 78 4.57 -14.57 9.37
C ALA A 78 4.65 -15.26 8.00
N PHE A 79 5.12 -16.51 7.95
CA PHE A 79 5.13 -17.32 6.73
C PHE A 79 3.72 -17.61 6.22
N LYS A 80 2.82 -18.04 7.11
CA LYS A 80 1.40 -18.27 6.78
C LYS A 80 0.73 -17.01 6.25
N ALA A 81 1.00 -15.86 6.88
CA ALA A 81 0.50 -14.57 6.43
C ALA A 81 1.03 -14.19 5.03
N ALA A 82 2.32 -14.38 4.78
CA ALA A 82 2.93 -14.06 3.49
C ALA A 82 2.39 -14.94 2.34
N MET A 83 2.05 -16.19 2.64
CA MET A 83 1.49 -17.18 1.70
C MET A 83 -0.04 -17.23 1.70
N ALA A 84 -0.71 -16.30 2.38
CA ALA A 84 -2.16 -16.29 2.49
C ALA A 84 -2.83 -16.11 1.12
N LYS A 85 -3.86 -16.92 0.85
CA LYS A 85 -4.74 -16.78 -0.31
C LYS A 85 -5.97 -15.98 0.12
N LEU A 86 -6.14 -14.79 -0.46
CA LEU A 86 -7.18 -13.84 -0.11
C LEU A 86 -8.26 -13.86 -1.18
N ALA A 87 -9.48 -14.25 -0.80
CA ALA A 87 -10.58 -14.34 -1.75
C ALA A 87 -11.05 -12.94 -2.20
N THR A 88 -11.19 -12.74 -3.51
CA THR A 88 -11.67 -11.48 -4.12
C THR A 88 -12.97 -10.94 -3.51
N PRO A 89 -14.01 -11.76 -3.21
CA PRO A 89 -15.22 -11.26 -2.58
C PRO A 89 -14.99 -10.71 -1.17
N GLN A 90 -14.12 -11.37 -0.39
CA GLN A 90 -13.77 -10.91 0.96
C GLN A 90 -12.98 -9.61 0.90
N LEU A 91 -11.98 -9.51 0.02
CA LEU A 91 -11.20 -8.29 -0.19
C LEU A 91 -12.09 -7.10 -0.58
N THR A 92 -13.04 -7.35 -1.49
CA THR A 92 -13.96 -6.31 -1.97
C THR A 92 -14.92 -5.86 -0.85
N ARG A 93 -15.42 -6.77 -0.02
CA ARG A 93 -16.26 -6.43 1.14
C ARG A 93 -15.52 -5.53 2.12
N VAL A 94 -14.29 -5.93 2.50
CA VAL A 94 -13.44 -5.14 3.41
C VAL A 94 -13.14 -3.77 2.83
N LEU A 95 -12.89 -3.68 1.51
CA LEU A 95 -12.71 -2.40 0.83
C LEU A 95 -13.95 -1.50 0.95
N THR A 96 -15.14 -2.03 0.70
CA THR A 96 -16.39 -1.26 0.80
C THR A 96 -16.59 -0.74 2.23
N ASP A 97 -16.37 -1.58 3.24
CA ASP A 97 -16.49 -1.20 4.65
C ASP A 97 -15.47 -0.11 5.03
N ALA A 98 -14.23 -0.22 4.54
CA ALA A 98 -13.18 0.79 4.76
C ALA A 98 -13.55 2.15 4.13
N ILE A 99 -14.09 2.14 2.92
CA ILE A 99 -14.53 3.36 2.22
C ILE A 99 -15.71 4.02 2.95
N ALA A 100 -16.64 3.21 3.49
CA ALA A 100 -17.76 3.72 4.27
C ALA A 100 -17.31 4.44 5.54
N GLN A 101 -16.28 3.91 6.21
CA GLN A 101 -15.69 4.54 7.40
C GLN A 101 -14.87 5.79 7.05
N HIS A 102 -14.01 5.69 6.03
CA HIS A 102 -13.15 6.79 5.63
C HIS A 102 -13.06 6.87 4.11
N GLN A 103 -13.68 7.92 3.57
CA GLN A 103 -13.74 8.16 2.14
C GLN A 103 -12.38 8.60 1.56
N PRO A 104 -12.07 8.22 0.31
CA PRO A 104 -10.85 8.68 -0.33
C PRO A 104 -10.88 10.22 -0.50
N PRO A 105 -9.76 10.91 -0.22
CA PRO A 105 -9.69 12.35 -0.43
C PRO A 105 -9.86 12.69 -1.91
N ILE A 106 -10.42 13.87 -2.18
CA ILE A 106 -10.57 14.39 -3.54
C ILE A 106 -9.17 14.64 -4.11
N SER A 107 -8.95 14.20 -5.35
CA SER A 107 -7.72 14.43 -6.10
C SER A 107 -8.04 15.06 -7.44
N LYS A 108 -7.33 16.13 -7.82
CA LYS A 108 -7.56 16.89 -9.07
C LYS A 108 -9.04 17.27 -9.30
N GLY A 109 -9.77 17.60 -8.23
CA GLY A 109 -11.17 18.03 -8.28
C GLY A 109 -12.20 16.90 -8.42
N ILE A 110 -11.79 15.63 -8.51
CA ILE A 110 -12.68 14.48 -8.62
C ILE A 110 -12.40 13.50 -7.47
N ARG A 111 -13.45 12.91 -6.89
CA ARG A 111 -13.28 11.86 -5.89
C ARG A 111 -12.95 10.53 -6.59
N PRO A 112 -11.84 9.85 -6.23
CA PRO A 112 -11.54 8.50 -6.71
C PRO A 112 -12.68 7.54 -6.38
N LYS A 113 -13.06 6.69 -7.35
CA LYS A 113 -14.09 5.66 -7.18
C LYS A 113 -13.44 4.30 -7.18
N LEU A 114 -13.28 3.70 -6.00
CA LEU A 114 -12.79 2.33 -5.82
C LEU A 114 -13.96 1.36 -5.98
N ARG A 115 -13.83 0.35 -6.85
CA ARG A 115 -14.93 -0.56 -7.22
C ARG A 115 -14.81 -1.94 -6.57
N TYR A 116 -13.67 -2.58 -6.76
CA TYR A 116 -13.42 -3.92 -6.22
C TYR A 116 -11.92 -4.14 -6.02
N ALA A 117 -11.58 -5.17 -5.23
CA ALA A 117 -10.20 -5.54 -4.93
C ALA A 117 -9.99 -7.03 -5.16
N HIS A 118 -8.82 -7.39 -5.68
CA HIS A 118 -8.39 -8.79 -5.82
C HIS A 118 -6.93 -8.94 -5.38
N GLN A 119 -6.52 -10.19 -5.12
CA GLN A 119 -5.12 -10.49 -4.83
C GLN A 119 -4.33 -10.55 -6.14
N GLY A 120 -3.38 -9.64 -6.32
CA GLY A 120 -2.50 -9.57 -7.50
C GLY A 120 -1.11 -10.17 -7.30
N GLY A 121 -0.79 -10.62 -6.09
CA GLY A 121 0.51 -11.20 -5.76
C GLY A 121 0.52 -11.92 -4.42
N MET A 122 1.54 -12.74 -4.21
CA MET A 122 1.74 -13.55 -3.00
C MET A 122 3.21 -13.47 -2.59
N ASN A 123 3.48 -13.47 -1.29
CA ASN A 123 4.82 -13.35 -0.69
C ASN A 123 5.67 -12.19 -1.28
N PRO A 124 5.27 -10.92 -1.05
CA PRO A 124 4.22 -10.49 -0.12
C PRO A 124 2.82 -10.44 -0.78
N PRO A 125 1.74 -10.53 0.00
CA PRO A 125 0.39 -10.31 -0.52
C PRO A 125 0.23 -8.90 -1.12
N ILE A 126 -0.15 -8.85 -2.40
CA ILE A 126 -0.45 -7.59 -3.11
C ILE A 126 -1.96 -7.53 -3.33
N VAL A 127 -2.59 -6.48 -2.82
CA VAL A 127 -4.01 -6.21 -3.05
C VAL A 127 -4.12 -5.16 -4.15
N VAL A 128 -4.68 -5.55 -5.29
CA VAL A 128 -4.90 -4.65 -6.43
C VAL A 128 -6.34 -4.17 -6.40
N ILE A 129 -6.51 -2.85 -6.26
CA ILE A 129 -7.80 -2.18 -6.20
C ILE A 129 -8.08 -1.55 -7.55
N HIS A 130 -9.21 -1.92 -8.15
CA HIS A 130 -9.67 -1.37 -9.40
C HIS A 130 -10.64 -0.22 -9.18
N GLY A 131 -10.52 0.82 -9.98
CA GLY A 131 -11.38 1.98 -9.86
C GLY A 131 -11.28 2.97 -11.02
N SER A 132 -11.88 4.13 -10.80
CA SER A 132 -11.83 5.27 -11.70
C SER A 132 -11.19 6.46 -10.98
N HIS A 133 -10.29 7.17 -11.65
CA HIS A 133 -9.51 8.29 -11.08
C HIS A 133 -8.65 7.84 -9.87
N VAL A 134 -7.98 6.70 -10.01
CA VAL A 134 -7.21 6.09 -8.90
C VAL A 134 -5.70 6.35 -9.01
N ASP A 135 -5.27 7.02 -10.09
CA ASP A 135 -3.85 7.29 -10.37
C ASP A 135 -3.20 8.22 -9.33
N ASP A 136 -3.99 9.13 -8.73
CA ASP A 136 -3.49 10.18 -7.82
C ASP A 136 -4.00 10.02 -6.38
N ILE A 137 -4.11 8.78 -5.90
CA ILE A 137 -4.45 8.52 -4.49
C ILE A 137 -3.21 8.80 -3.63
N LYS A 138 -3.40 9.58 -2.56
CA LYS A 138 -2.32 9.92 -1.62
C LYS A 138 -1.80 8.67 -0.89
N ASP A 139 -0.50 8.61 -0.65
CA ASP A 139 0.15 7.51 0.09
C ASP A 139 -0.42 7.31 1.49
N SER A 140 -0.91 8.36 2.15
CA SER A 140 -1.57 8.26 3.45
C SER A 140 -2.84 7.39 3.38
N TYR A 141 -3.63 7.52 2.32
CA TYR A 141 -4.82 6.71 2.11
C TYR A 141 -4.48 5.28 1.72
N LYS A 142 -3.38 5.09 0.96
CA LYS A 142 -2.82 3.77 0.68
C LYS A 142 -2.42 3.05 1.97
N ARG A 143 -1.65 3.69 2.85
CA ARG A 143 -1.26 3.15 4.17
C ARG A 143 -2.46 2.82 5.05
N TYR A 144 -3.49 3.67 5.03
CA TYR A 144 -4.76 3.40 5.71
C TYR A 144 -5.38 2.07 5.24
N LEU A 145 -5.53 1.87 3.93
CA LEU A 145 -6.07 0.63 3.37
C LEU A 145 -5.18 -0.57 3.67
N GLU A 146 -3.85 -0.43 3.54
CA GLU A 146 -2.89 -1.48 3.91
C GLU A 146 -3.07 -1.92 5.37
N GLY A 147 -3.23 -0.97 6.29
CA GLY A 147 -3.49 -1.23 7.70
C GLY A 147 -4.83 -1.94 7.95
N ILE A 148 -5.91 -1.54 7.26
CA ILE A 148 -7.21 -2.21 7.38
C ILE A 148 -7.12 -3.65 6.87
N PHE A 149 -6.60 -3.88 5.67
CA PHE A 149 -6.44 -5.24 5.13
C PHE A 149 -5.57 -6.11 6.04
N ARG A 150 -4.46 -5.56 6.54
CA ARG A 150 -3.55 -6.28 7.43
C ARG A 150 -4.26 -6.71 8.72
N LYS A 151 -5.05 -5.83 9.33
CA LYS A 151 -5.81 -6.12 10.55
C LYS A 151 -6.90 -7.17 10.30
N THR A 152 -7.70 -7.00 9.25
CA THR A 152 -8.84 -7.89 8.97
C THR A 152 -8.41 -9.31 8.60
N PHE A 153 -7.35 -9.45 7.81
CA PHE A 153 -6.84 -10.76 7.38
C PHE A 153 -5.73 -11.31 8.28
N GLN A 154 -5.46 -10.67 9.42
CA GLN A 154 -4.44 -11.09 10.41
C GLN A 154 -3.06 -11.31 9.79
N LEU A 155 -2.67 -10.44 8.84
CA LEU A 155 -1.44 -10.57 8.05
C LEU A 155 -0.23 -10.01 8.78
N VAL A 156 -0.02 -10.48 10.01
CA VAL A 156 1.12 -10.06 10.85
C VAL A 156 2.40 -10.68 10.28
N GLY A 157 3.46 -9.88 10.20
CA GLY A 157 4.77 -10.30 9.74
C GLY A 157 5.00 -10.19 8.24
N THR A 158 4.01 -9.82 7.42
CA THR A 158 4.21 -9.61 5.97
C THR A 158 3.94 -8.16 5.56
N PRO A 159 4.81 -7.55 4.72
CA PRO A 159 4.59 -6.20 4.22
C PRO A 159 3.53 -6.22 3.11
N LEU A 160 2.24 -6.17 3.49
CA LEU A 160 1.14 -6.09 2.53
C LEU A 160 1.22 -4.78 1.73
N ARG A 161 1.09 -4.89 0.40
CA ARG A 161 1.14 -3.75 -0.52
C ARG A 161 -0.21 -3.55 -1.18
N VAL A 162 -0.71 -2.32 -1.17
CA VAL A 162 -1.88 -1.94 -1.98
C VAL A 162 -1.42 -1.28 -3.27
N GLN A 163 -1.99 -1.73 -4.38
CA GLN A 163 -1.79 -1.12 -5.70
C GLN A 163 -3.13 -0.69 -6.26
N PHE A 164 -3.13 0.42 -6.98
CA PHE A 164 -4.31 0.92 -7.66
C PHE A 164 -4.16 0.70 -9.16
N LYS A 165 -5.21 0.20 -9.79
CA LYS A 165 -5.26 0.02 -11.23
C LYS A 165 -6.47 0.75 -11.79
N GLN A 166 -6.19 1.76 -12.61
CA GLN A 166 -7.23 2.43 -13.39
C GLN A 166 -7.65 1.53 -14.54
N GLY A 167 -8.95 1.48 -14.81
CA GLY A 167 -9.46 0.84 -16.02
C GLY A 167 -9.08 1.65 -17.24
N ASP A 168 -8.63 0.98 -18.30
CA ASP A 168 -8.40 1.62 -19.60
C ASP A 168 -9.73 2.13 -20.16
N ASN A 169 -9.74 3.36 -20.66
CA ASN A 169 -10.89 3.91 -21.37
C ASN A 169 -10.70 3.63 -22.87
N PRO A 170 -11.40 2.63 -23.47
CA PRO A 170 -11.25 2.29 -24.88
C PRO A 170 -11.69 3.40 -25.83
N PHE A 171 -12.47 4.38 -25.34
CA PHE A 171 -12.90 5.55 -26.11
C PHE A 171 -12.01 6.78 -25.89
N ALA A 172 -10.93 6.66 -25.10
CA ALA A 172 -9.93 7.71 -25.02
C ALA A 172 -9.22 7.78 -26.37
N ILE A 173 -9.61 8.73 -27.21
CA ILE A 173 -8.85 9.08 -28.40
C ILE A 173 -7.47 9.51 -27.90
N THR A 174 -6.47 8.65 -28.05
CA THR A 174 -5.07 9.03 -27.81
C THR A 174 -4.73 10.07 -28.86
N ASP A 175 -4.90 11.33 -28.50
CA ASP A 175 -4.59 12.48 -29.34
C ASP A 175 -3.07 12.64 -29.37
N LYS A 176 -2.39 11.67 -29.99
CA LYS A 176 -0.96 11.71 -30.25
C LYS A 176 -0.72 12.95 -31.12
N ARG A 177 0.19 13.84 -30.69
CA ARG A 177 0.58 15.01 -31.48
C ARG A 177 1.03 14.52 -32.86
N LYS A 178 0.55 15.15 -33.93
CA LYS A 178 1.06 14.82 -35.26
C LYS A 178 2.55 15.20 -35.31
N PRO A 179 3.45 14.32 -35.81
CA PRO A 179 4.85 14.66 -35.96
C PRO A 179 5.00 15.96 -36.77
N GLY A 180 5.77 16.94 -36.27
CA GLY A 180 5.94 18.25 -36.90
C GLY A 180 4.84 19.30 -36.60
N GLU A 181 3.82 18.98 -35.81
CA GLU A 181 2.75 19.92 -35.45
C GLU A 181 3.20 20.88 -34.33
N GLY A 182 3.30 22.18 -34.66
CA GLY A 182 3.56 23.23 -33.67
C GLY A 182 2.43 23.43 -32.65
N ILE A 183 2.72 24.11 -31.53
CA ILE A 183 1.76 24.31 -30.43
C ILE A 183 0.50 25.06 -30.89
N VAL A 184 0.66 26.05 -31.79
CA VAL A 184 -0.43 26.90 -32.29
C VAL A 184 -1.36 26.13 -33.23
N SER A 185 -0.81 25.34 -34.15
CA SER A 185 -1.60 24.51 -35.07
C SER A 185 -2.37 23.42 -34.32
N MET A 186 -1.73 22.80 -33.31
CA MET A 186 -2.38 21.84 -32.41
C MET A 186 -3.56 22.46 -31.65
N ARG A 187 -3.40 23.68 -31.10
CA ARG A 187 -4.50 24.38 -30.41
C ARG A 187 -5.66 24.69 -31.35
N ARG A 188 -5.41 25.20 -32.57
CA ARG A 188 -6.46 25.47 -33.56
C ARG A 188 -7.23 24.20 -33.93
N ARG A 189 -6.53 23.10 -34.19
CA ARG A 189 -7.15 21.79 -34.47
C ARG A 189 -8.07 21.35 -33.33
N LYS A 190 -7.59 21.40 -32.08
CA LYS A 190 -8.38 21.00 -30.91
C LYS A 190 -9.63 21.86 -30.70
N THR A 191 -9.52 23.17 -30.90
CA THR A 191 -10.66 24.08 -30.77
C THR A 191 -11.72 23.79 -31.83
N ALA A 192 -11.32 23.57 -33.09
CA ALA A 192 -12.23 23.19 -34.17
C ALA A 192 -12.92 21.85 -33.89
N GLN A 193 -12.16 20.84 -33.45
CA GLN A 193 -12.68 19.51 -33.13
C GLN A 193 -13.70 19.54 -31.98
N ARG A 194 -13.45 20.37 -30.95
CA ARG A 194 -14.40 20.60 -29.84
C ARG A 194 -15.68 21.30 -30.31
N ALA A 195 -15.57 22.27 -31.22
CA ALA A 195 -16.72 22.96 -31.77
C ALA A 195 -17.60 22.00 -32.60
N GLU A 196 -16.98 21.14 -33.40
CA GLU A 196 -17.68 20.13 -34.21
C GLU A 196 -18.41 19.09 -33.35
N LEU A 197 -17.75 18.57 -32.31
CA LEU A 197 -18.37 17.64 -31.36
C LEU A 197 -19.54 18.29 -30.61
N LYS A 198 -19.40 19.58 -30.24
CA LYS A 198 -20.48 20.33 -29.58
C LYS A 198 -21.66 20.56 -30.52
N ALA A 199 -21.41 20.84 -31.80
CA ALA A 199 -22.44 20.98 -32.82
C ALA A 199 -23.18 19.66 -33.09
N LYS A 200 -22.45 18.54 -33.25
CA LYS A 200 -23.04 17.20 -33.41
C LYS A 200 -23.95 16.82 -32.25
N LYS A 201 -23.48 17.06 -31.02
CA LYS A 201 -24.28 16.80 -29.81
C LYS A 201 -25.56 17.64 -29.78
N LEU A 202 -25.47 18.91 -30.18
CA LEU A 202 -26.62 19.82 -30.21
C LEU A 202 -27.63 19.45 -31.32
N GLU A 203 -27.19 18.84 -32.42
CA GLU A 203 -28.09 18.27 -33.42
C GLU A 203 -28.72 16.96 -32.97
N GLU A 204 -27.98 16.07 -32.30
CA GLU A 204 -28.52 14.83 -31.72
C GLU A 204 -29.57 15.13 -30.65
N ASP A 205 -29.33 16.13 -29.81
CA ASP A 205 -30.28 16.59 -28.78
C ASP A 205 -31.54 17.25 -29.38
N LYS A 206 -31.47 17.80 -30.60
CA LYS A 206 -32.64 18.34 -31.33
C LYS A 206 -33.47 17.27 -32.05
N LYS A 207 -32.86 16.10 -32.32
CA LYS A 207 -33.53 14.96 -32.99
C LYS A 207 -34.18 13.98 -32.00
N ARG A 208 -33.88 14.12 -30.70
CA ARG A 208 -34.53 13.41 -29.59
C ARG A 208 -35.70 14.22 -29.06
#